data_AF-A0A6N7MDF0-F1
#
_entry.id   AF-A0A6N7MDF0-F1
#
_cell.length_a   1.000
_cell.length_b   1.000
_cell.length_c   1.000
_cell.angle_alpha   90.00
_cell.angle_beta   90.00
_cell.angle_gamma   90.00
#
_symmetry.space_group_name_H-M   'P 1'
#
loop_
_entity.id
_entity.type
_entity.pdbx_description
1 polymer ?
#
loop_
_entity_poly.entity_id
_entity_poly.type
_entity_poly.pdbx_seq_one_letter_code
_entity_poly.pdbx_strand_id
1 'polypeptide(L)'
;DLFDDPYVNPANAKKVSRSKEHLAFAQQAAERSIVLLKNTNHILPLDTRRIHTIAVIGPTAHPNPSAGYQRKKPSISVLDGIKNMVGDNVKIIYEQVYLKFNR
;
A
#
# COMPACT_ATOMS: atom_id res chain seq x y z
N ASP A 1 -37.38 -3.71 20.29
CA ASP A 1 -36.50 -4.78 20.80
C ASP A 1 -35.41 -5.07 19.75
N LEU A 2 -34.28 -5.68 20.11
CA LEU A 2 -33.33 -6.25 19.12
C LEU A 2 -34.06 -7.27 18.20
N PHE A 3 -35.17 -7.84 18.67
CA PHE A 3 -36.05 -8.72 17.91
C PHE A 3 -36.96 -8.01 16.91
N ASP A 4 -37.16 -6.68 17.01
CA ASP A 4 -38.11 -5.93 16.16
C ASP A 4 -37.43 -5.06 15.10
N ASP A 5 -36.19 -4.61 15.34
CA ASP A 5 -35.42 -3.79 14.39
C ASP A 5 -33.96 -4.29 14.28
N PRO A 6 -33.62 -5.06 13.24
CA PRO A 6 -32.27 -5.57 13.06
C PRO A 6 -31.31 -4.42 12.69
N TYR A 7 -30.30 -4.18 13.53
CA TYR A 7 -29.28 -3.11 13.34
C TYR A 7 -28.46 -3.16 12.04
N VAL A 8 -28.61 -4.21 11.22
CA VAL A 8 -27.77 -4.44 10.04
C VAL A 8 -28.60 -4.30 8.78
N ASN A 9 -28.14 -3.42 7.88
CA ASN A 9 -28.61 -3.36 6.50
C ASN A 9 -27.54 -3.93 5.55
N PRO A 10 -27.73 -5.16 5.01
CA PRO A 10 -26.73 -5.80 4.13
C PRO A 10 -26.45 -5.03 2.85
N ALA A 11 -27.46 -4.34 2.29
CA ALA A 11 -27.30 -3.51 1.10
C ALA A 11 -26.43 -2.29 1.40
N ASN A 12 -26.67 -1.65 2.53
CA ASN A 12 -25.83 -0.55 2.99
C ASN A 12 -24.40 -1.02 3.26
N ALA A 13 -24.21 -2.13 4.00
CA ALA A 13 -22.88 -2.68 4.29
C ALA A 13 -22.03 -2.91 3.03
N LYS A 14 -22.63 -3.43 1.94
CA LYS A 14 -21.96 -3.57 0.64
C LYS A 14 -21.58 -2.23 0.03
N LYS A 15 -22.44 -1.21 0.15
CA LYS A 15 -22.19 0.15 -0.36
C LYS A 15 -21.07 0.87 0.39
N VAL A 16 -21.03 0.76 1.73
CA VAL A 16 -20.05 1.49 2.55
C VAL A 16 -18.70 0.77 2.66
N SER A 17 -18.68 -0.55 2.53
CA SER A 17 -17.43 -1.32 2.58
C SER A 17 -16.51 -0.91 1.43
N ARG A 18 -15.34 -0.36 1.76
CA ARG A 18 -14.37 0.15 0.79
C ARG A 18 -14.96 1.19 -0.18
N SER A 19 -15.87 2.03 0.32
CA SER A 19 -16.33 3.20 -0.44
C SER A 19 -15.14 4.09 -0.82
N LYS A 20 -15.31 4.94 -1.83
CA LYS A 20 -14.26 5.85 -2.29
C LYS A 20 -13.77 6.76 -1.16
N GLU A 21 -14.68 7.22 -0.32
CA GLU A 21 -14.42 8.09 0.82
C GLU A 21 -13.56 7.38 1.88
N HIS A 22 -13.90 6.13 2.23
CA HIS A 22 -13.11 5.33 3.16
C HIS A 22 -11.72 5.01 2.63
N LEU A 23 -11.59 4.71 1.34
CA LEU A 23 -10.29 4.45 0.72
C LEU A 23 -9.43 5.72 0.66
N ALA A 24 -10.02 6.87 0.34
CA ALA A 24 -9.31 8.15 0.35
C ALA A 24 -8.84 8.54 1.76
N PHE A 25 -9.68 8.35 2.78
CA PHE A 25 -9.28 8.57 4.16
C PHE A 25 -8.17 7.61 4.62
N ALA A 26 -8.25 6.34 4.24
CA ALA A 26 -7.19 5.37 4.54
C ALA A 26 -5.85 5.75 3.89
N GLN A 27 -5.89 6.25 2.65
CA GLN A 27 -4.70 6.79 1.98
C GLN A 27 -4.13 7.99 2.74
N GLN A 28 -4.96 8.97 3.11
CA GLN A 28 -4.53 10.14 3.88
C GLN A 28 -3.92 9.75 5.23
N ALA A 29 -4.50 8.78 5.92
CA ALA A 29 -3.96 8.25 7.17
C ALA A 29 -2.59 7.61 6.95
N ALA A 30 -2.42 6.80 5.89
CA ALA A 30 -1.14 6.19 5.54
C ALA A 30 -0.07 7.23 5.20
N GLU A 31 -0.40 8.26 4.41
CA GLU A 31 0.50 9.38 4.06
C GLU A 31 1.02 10.11 5.32
N ARG A 32 0.22 10.16 6.38
CA ARG A 32 0.58 10.79 7.67
C ARG A 32 1.22 9.84 8.68
N SER A 33 1.25 8.54 8.41
CA SER A 33 1.78 7.53 9.35
C SER A 33 3.21 7.10 9.04
N ILE A 34 3.75 7.48 7.88
CA ILE A 34 5.13 7.14 7.47
C ILE A 34 6.11 8.09 8.16
N VAL A 35 7.16 7.52 8.77
CA VAL A 35 8.21 8.28 9.46
C VAL A 35 9.52 8.19 8.70
N LEU A 36 10.08 9.34 8.33
CA LEU A 36 11.41 9.44 7.73
C LEU A 36 12.49 9.42 8.83
N LEU A 37 13.05 8.24 9.10
CA LEU A 37 14.03 8.07 10.19
C LEU A 37 15.39 8.73 9.91
N LYS A 38 15.86 8.68 8.66
CA LYS A 38 17.16 9.23 8.25
C LYS A 38 17.12 9.68 6.79
N ASN A 39 17.70 10.85 6.49
CA ASN A 39 17.86 11.36 5.12
C ASN A 39 19.27 11.96 4.93
N THR A 40 20.29 11.10 4.93
CA THR A 40 21.69 11.51 4.71
C THR A 40 21.82 12.14 3.33
N ASN A 41 22.57 13.25 3.23
CA ASN A 41 22.84 13.95 1.98
C ASN A 41 21.59 14.43 1.22
N HIS A 42 20.44 14.57 1.90
CA HIS A 42 19.19 15.04 1.30
C HIS A 42 18.78 14.27 0.02
N ILE A 43 18.98 12.94 0.02
CA ILE A 43 18.66 12.08 -1.12
C ILE A 43 17.16 12.13 -1.47
N LEU A 44 16.30 12.25 -0.45
CA LEU A 44 14.86 12.42 -0.63
C LEU A 44 14.46 13.91 -0.59
N PRO A 45 13.46 14.34 -1.40
CA PRO A 45 12.65 13.53 -2.32
C PRO A 45 13.38 13.17 -3.62
N LEU A 46 13.05 12.01 -4.21
CA LEU A 46 13.57 11.59 -5.50
C LEU A 46 12.98 12.45 -6.63
N ASP A 47 13.81 12.86 -7.59
CA ASP A 47 13.36 13.55 -8.80
C ASP A 47 13.17 12.57 -9.95
N THR A 48 11.92 12.17 -10.19
CA THR A 48 11.55 11.19 -11.22
C THR A 48 11.88 11.65 -12.64
N ARG A 49 12.09 12.95 -12.87
CA ARG A 49 12.47 13.48 -14.19
C ARG A 49 13.93 13.18 -14.55
N ARG A 50 14.76 12.87 -13.54
CA ARG A 50 16.18 12.55 -13.71
C ARG A 50 16.46 11.05 -13.61
N ILE A 51 15.48 10.27 -13.15
CA ILE A 51 15.62 8.83 -12.91
C ILE A 51 15.00 8.08 -14.09
N HIS A 52 15.82 7.30 -14.80
CA HIS A 52 15.35 6.49 -15.93
C HIS A 52 14.95 5.08 -15.52
N THR A 53 15.46 4.59 -14.39
CA THR A 53 15.22 3.23 -13.90
C THR A 53 15.20 3.18 -12.38
N ILE A 54 14.22 2.50 -11.80
CA ILE A 54 14.13 2.20 -10.36
C ILE A 54 14.13 0.69 -10.18
N ALA A 55 15.04 0.19 -9.37
CA ALA A 55 15.00 -1.18 -8.87
C ALA A 55 14.21 -1.23 -7.56
N VAL A 56 13.15 -2.04 -7.51
CA VAL A 56 12.37 -2.32 -6.30
C VAL A 56 12.70 -3.74 -5.85
N ILE A 57 13.34 -3.86 -4.68
CA ILE A 57 13.90 -5.13 -4.22
C ILE A 57 13.49 -5.36 -2.77
N GLY A 58 13.01 -6.56 -2.44
CA GLY A 58 12.83 -6.99 -1.06
C GLY A 58 11.60 -7.87 -0.82
N PRO A 59 11.54 -8.57 0.33
CA PRO A 59 10.49 -9.55 0.62
C PRO A 59 9.09 -8.93 0.76
N THR A 60 9.01 -7.64 1.10
CA THR A 60 7.75 -6.90 1.33
C THR A 60 7.37 -5.97 0.18
N ALA A 61 8.14 -5.97 -0.91
CA ALA A 61 7.89 -5.10 -2.05
C ALA A 61 6.62 -5.52 -2.82
N HIS A 62 6.43 -6.84 -3.00
CA HIS A 62 5.20 -7.46 -3.49
C HIS A 62 5.21 -8.95 -3.08
N PRO A 63 4.07 -9.56 -2.67
CA PRO A 63 2.79 -8.93 -2.38
C PRO A 63 2.85 -8.17 -1.04
N ASN A 64 1.78 -7.46 -0.71
CA ASN A 64 1.67 -6.85 0.62
C ASN A 64 1.83 -7.93 1.72
N PRO A 65 2.66 -7.66 2.74
CA PRO A 65 2.77 -8.58 3.86
C PRO A 65 1.42 -8.68 4.58
N SER A 66 1.06 -9.90 5.00
CA SER A 66 -0.12 -10.10 5.83
C SER A 66 0.17 -9.60 7.24
N ALA A 67 -0.57 -8.62 7.73
CA ALA A 67 -0.56 -8.29 9.15
C ALA A 67 -1.58 -9.15 9.91
N GLY A 68 -1.39 -9.29 11.23
CA GLY A 68 -2.39 -9.90 12.10
C GLY A 68 -3.73 -9.15 12.04
N TYR A 69 -4.83 -9.88 12.25
CA TYR A 69 -6.20 -9.33 12.23
C TYR A 69 -6.67 -8.72 10.90
N GLN A 70 -5.99 -9.01 9.78
CA GLN A 70 -6.43 -8.59 8.46
C GLN A 70 -7.11 -9.73 7.69
N ARG A 71 -8.26 -9.44 7.08
CA ARG A 71 -8.81 -10.29 6.02
C ARG A 71 -8.12 -9.93 4.70
N LYS A 72 -7.71 -10.92 3.91
CA LYS A 72 -7.16 -10.69 2.56
C LYS A 72 -8.17 -9.92 1.72
N LYS A 73 -7.82 -8.69 1.36
CA LYS A 73 -8.58 -7.80 0.48
C LYS A 73 -7.63 -7.16 -0.53
N PRO A 74 -8.12 -6.74 -1.71
CA PRO A 74 -7.30 -6.02 -2.67
C PRO A 74 -6.67 -4.79 -2.03
N SER A 75 -5.35 -4.66 -2.17
CA SER A 75 -4.53 -3.57 -1.65
C SER A 75 -3.42 -3.28 -2.65
N ILE A 76 -2.89 -2.06 -2.61
CA ILE A 76 -1.80 -1.63 -3.47
C ILE A 76 -0.49 -1.99 -2.77
N SER A 77 0.37 -2.75 -3.44
CA SER A 77 1.71 -3.07 -2.92
C SER A 77 2.66 -1.89 -3.03
N VAL A 78 3.83 -1.97 -2.38
CA VAL A 78 4.88 -0.94 -2.55
C VAL A 78 5.30 -0.87 -4.03
N LEU A 79 5.49 -2.02 -4.68
CA LEU A 79 5.81 -2.09 -6.10
C LEU A 79 4.73 -1.42 -6.96
N ASP A 80 3.46 -1.73 -6.72
CA ASP A 80 2.36 -1.16 -7.51
C ASP A 80 2.17 0.33 -7.25
N GLY A 81 2.36 0.79 -6.00
CA GLY A 81 2.31 2.19 -5.64
C GLY A 81 3.38 3.01 -6.36
N ILE A 82 4.61 2.49 -6.44
CA ILE A 82 5.70 3.12 -7.20
C ILE A 82 5.38 3.14 -8.69
N LYS A 83 4.93 2.02 -9.28
CA LYS A 83 4.52 1.95 -10.70
C LYS A 83 3.44 2.97 -11.04
N ASN A 84 2.39 3.05 -10.22
CA ASN A 84 1.29 3.99 -10.41
C ASN A 84 1.74 5.46 -10.35
N MET A 85 2.75 5.76 -9.52
CA MET A 85 3.26 7.12 -9.35
C MET A 85 4.16 7.57 -10.50
N VAL A 86 5.01 6.70 -11.04
CA VAL A 86 5.98 7.07 -12.08
C VAL A 86 5.46 6.85 -13.51
N GLY A 87 4.47 5.97 -13.67
CA GLY A 87 3.93 5.58 -14.98
C GLY A 87 5.00 4.98 -15.89
N ASP A 88 4.88 5.23 -17.19
CA ASP A 88 5.80 4.70 -18.21
C ASP A 88 7.10 5.51 -18.36
N ASN A 89 7.25 6.61 -17.62
CA ASN A 89 8.42 7.50 -17.72
C ASN A 89 9.69 6.88 -17.13
N VAL A 90 9.53 5.88 -16.25
CA VAL A 90 10.63 5.27 -15.50
C VAL A 90 10.53 3.76 -15.62
N LYS A 91 11.60 3.11 -16.08
CA LYS A 91 11.67 1.65 -16.12
C LYS A 91 11.69 1.10 -14.69
N ILE A 92 10.75 0.23 -14.35
CA ILE A 92 10.75 -0.49 -13.08
C ILE A 92 11.36 -1.88 -13.28
N ILE A 93 12.38 -2.20 -12.48
CA ILE A 93 12.92 -3.56 -12.35
C ILE A 93 12.53 -4.06 -10.97
N TYR A 94 11.96 -5.25 -10.89
CA TYR A 94 11.52 -5.84 -9.64
C TYR A 94 12.27 -7.14 -9.38
N GLU A 95 12.78 -7.32 -8.16
CA GLU A 95 13.32 -8.61 -7.71
C GLU A 95 12.83 -8.99 -6.31
N GLN A 96 12.34 -10.22 -6.20
CA GLN A 96 11.93 -10.81 -4.92
C GLN A 96 13.17 -11.36 -4.21
N VAL A 97 13.47 -10.84 -3.03
CA VAL A 97 14.56 -11.36 -2.19
C VAL A 97 13.98 -12.00 -0.94
N TYR A 98 14.34 -13.25 -0.70
CA TYR A 98 14.06 -13.94 0.56
C TYR A 98 15.32 -13.95 1.41
N LEU A 99 15.20 -13.58 2.69
CA LEU A 99 16.17 -14.04 3.67
C LEU A 99 15.99 -15.55 3.79
N LYS A 100 16.97 -16.33 3.34
CA LYS A 100 17.09 -17.73 3.74
C LYS A 100 17.35 -17.75 5.25
N PHE A 101 16.29 -17.79 6.04
CA PHE A 101 16.42 -18.23 7.42
C PHE A 101 16.71 -19.74 7.34
N ASN A 102 17.99 -20.10 7.34
CA ASN A 102 18.39 -21.46 7.69
C ASN A 102 17.81 -21.72 9.08
N ARG A 103 16.82 -22.62 9.14
CA ARG A 103 16.46 -23.28 10.38
C ARG A 103 17.49 -24.36 10.70
#